data_AF-A0A0T0PT13-F1
#
_entry.id   AF-A0A0T0PT13-F1
#
_cell.length_a   1.000
_cell.length_b   1.000
_cell.length_c   1.000
_cell.angle_alpha   90.00
_cell.angle_beta   90.00
_cell.angle_gamma   90.00
#
_symmetry.space_group_name_H-M   'P 1'
#
loop_
_entity.id
_entity.type
_entity.pdbx_description
1 polymer ?
#
loop_
_entity_poly.entity_id
_entity_poly.type
_entity_poly.pdbx_seq_one_letter_code
_entity_poly.pdbx_strand_id
1 'polypeptide(L)'
;MATFTRKPWPSRVTWVQDDVAATRFYWLEIPDVAAARTGDTIDARVVGQHIVLRGKIPSGLMLRLSDALVDLDRPIRVTMNGAEVYHCRVPRTARAIQHSLLQRADGTSAATAILTL
;
A
#
# COMPACT_ATOMS: atom_id res chain seq x y z
N MET A 1 4.80 -8.22 29.51
CA MET A 1 4.11 -7.20 28.68
C MET A 1 4.88 -7.07 27.37
N ALA A 2 4.18 -7.03 26.23
CA ALA A 2 4.82 -7.11 24.91
C ALA A 2 5.70 -5.88 24.62
N THR A 3 7.00 -6.10 24.40
CA THR A 3 8.01 -5.06 24.14
C THR A 3 7.88 -4.45 22.73
N PHE A 4 7.09 -5.07 21.84
CA PHE A 4 6.94 -4.65 20.45
C PHE A 4 5.61 -3.93 20.24
N THR A 5 5.70 -2.65 19.85
CA THR A 5 4.53 -1.85 19.44
C THR A 5 4.33 -1.99 17.94
N ARG A 6 3.11 -2.35 17.52
CA ARG A 6 2.79 -2.48 16.10
C ARG A 6 2.85 -1.11 15.43
N LYS A 7 3.61 -1.00 14.34
CA LYS A 7 3.59 0.18 13.46
C LYS A 7 2.61 -0.07 12.32
N PRO A 8 1.41 0.54 12.31
CA PRO A 8 0.40 0.28 11.28
C PRO A 8 0.81 0.79 9.89
N TRP A 9 1.67 1.82 9.85
CA TRP A 9 2.15 2.47 8.63
C TRP A 9 3.69 2.41 8.55
N PRO A 10 4.28 1.23 8.27
CA PRO A 10 5.71 1.11 8.09
C PRO A 10 6.16 1.78 6.79
N SER A 11 7.28 2.50 6.81
CA SER A 11 7.85 3.15 5.62
C SER A 11 8.48 2.17 4.63
N ARG A 12 8.72 0.92 5.02
CA ARG A 12 9.20 -0.13 4.12
C ARG A 12 8.45 -1.42 4.44
N VAL A 13 7.98 -2.08 3.39
CA VAL A 13 7.38 -3.41 3.45
C VAL A 13 7.95 -4.25 2.32
N THR A 14 8.21 -5.51 2.62
CA THR A 14 8.57 -6.50 1.62
C THR A 14 7.50 -7.57 1.68
N TRP A 15 6.73 -7.70 0.60
CA TRP A 15 5.64 -8.64 0.50
C TRP A 15 6.05 -9.75 -0.46
N VAL A 16 6.29 -10.93 0.11
CA VAL A 16 6.47 -12.17 -0.66
C VAL A 16 5.10 -12.83 -0.75
N GLN A 17 4.67 -13.14 -1.96
CA GLN A 17 3.43 -13.88 -2.22
C GLN A 17 3.69 -15.35 -1.94
N ASP A 18 3.05 -15.87 -0.90
CA ASP A 18 3.14 -17.27 -0.48
C ASP A 18 1.88 -18.04 -0.91
N ASP A 19 1.78 -19.31 -0.50
CA ASP A 19 0.62 -20.18 -0.74
C ASP A 19 -0.72 -19.64 -0.18
N VAL A 20 -0.68 -18.74 0.80
CA VAL A 20 -1.86 -18.02 1.30
C VAL A 20 -2.06 -16.73 0.50
N ALA A 21 -3.11 -16.72 -0.31
CA ALA A 21 -3.56 -15.57 -1.08
C ALA A 21 -4.11 -14.44 -0.17
N ALA A 22 -3.21 -13.66 0.43
CA ALA A 22 -3.58 -12.42 1.10
C ALA A 22 -3.90 -11.35 0.04
N THR A 23 -5.06 -10.73 0.13
CA THR A 23 -5.42 -9.60 -0.74
C THR A 23 -4.80 -8.29 -0.28
N ARG A 24 -4.26 -8.24 0.95
CA ARG A 24 -3.77 -7.03 1.60
C ARG A 24 -2.52 -7.30 2.43
N PHE A 25 -1.54 -6.40 2.33
CA PHE A 25 -0.37 -6.38 3.20
C PHE A 25 -0.01 -4.94 3.56
N TYR A 26 -0.27 -4.55 4.82
CA TYR A 26 -0.14 -3.17 5.30
C TYR A 26 -0.88 -2.17 4.41
N TRP A 27 -0.12 -1.37 3.66
CA TRP A 27 -0.58 -0.33 2.76
C TRP A 27 -0.55 -0.76 1.28
N LEU A 28 -0.28 -2.04 1.01
CA LEU A 28 -0.41 -2.68 -0.29
C LEU A 28 -1.67 -3.53 -0.34
N GLU A 29 -2.31 -3.55 -1.49
CA GLU A 29 -3.49 -4.35 -1.74
C GLU A 29 -3.50 -4.86 -3.18
N ILE A 30 -3.77 -6.15 -3.34
CA ILE A 30 -3.91 -6.82 -4.64
C ILE A 30 -5.32 -7.39 -4.66
N PRO A 31 -6.26 -6.77 -5.40
CA PRO A 31 -7.65 -7.22 -5.43
C PRO A 31 -7.80 -8.56 -6.16
N ASP A 32 -7.00 -8.78 -7.20
CA ASP A 32 -6.94 -10.05 -7.93
C ASP A 32 -5.68 -10.83 -7.57
N VAL A 33 -5.80 -11.71 -6.56
CA VAL A 33 -4.72 -12.58 -6.11
C VAL A 33 -4.27 -13.57 -7.18
N ALA A 34 -5.09 -13.88 -8.20
CA ALA A 34 -4.69 -14.73 -9.30
C ALA A 34 -3.64 -14.06 -10.22
N ALA A 35 -3.52 -12.74 -10.16
CA ALA A 35 -2.48 -11.99 -10.85
C ALA A 35 -1.10 -12.11 -10.16
N ALA A 36 -1.05 -12.55 -8.90
CA ALA A 36 0.17 -12.78 -8.14
C ALA A 36 0.53 -14.27 -8.12
N ARG A 37 1.76 -14.62 -8.47
CA ARG A 37 2.23 -16.02 -8.40
C ARG A 37 3.05 -16.25 -7.12
N THR A 38 2.99 -17.47 -6.60
CA THR A 38 3.85 -17.89 -5.48
C THR A 38 5.32 -17.61 -5.80
N GLY A 39 6.00 -16.93 -4.88
CA GLY A 39 7.39 -16.47 -5.02
C GLY A 39 7.56 -15.06 -5.58
N ASP A 40 6.50 -14.43 -6.10
CA ASP A 40 6.57 -13.02 -6.49
C ASP A 40 6.81 -12.15 -5.26
N THR A 41 7.81 -11.26 -5.36
CA THR A 41 8.18 -10.36 -4.27
C THR A 41 7.99 -8.91 -4.70
N ILE A 42 7.35 -8.14 -3.82
CA ILE A 42 7.18 -6.70 -3.94
C ILE A 42 7.91 -6.04 -2.77
N ASP A 43 8.98 -5.30 -3.05
CA ASP A 43 9.61 -4.41 -2.08
C ASP A 43 9.05 -3.00 -2.30
N ALA A 44 8.36 -2.49 -1.30
CA ALA A 44 7.72 -1.18 -1.34
C ALA A 44 8.29 -0.29 -0.23
N ARG A 45 8.76 0.89 -0.62
CA ARG A 45 9.41 1.84 0.27
C ARG A 45 8.86 3.24 0.06
N VAL A 46 8.66 3.95 1.17
CA VAL A 46 8.29 5.36 1.22
C VAL A 46 9.49 6.17 1.71
N VAL A 47 9.89 7.17 0.93
CA VAL A 47 10.93 8.13 1.26
C VAL A 47 10.35 9.54 1.07
N GLY A 48 9.86 10.14 2.16
CA GLY A 48 9.10 11.39 2.08
C GLY A 48 7.83 11.22 1.25
N GLN A 49 7.70 11.97 0.17
CA GLN A 49 6.56 11.91 -0.78
C GLN A 49 6.79 10.94 -1.95
N HIS A 50 7.84 10.10 -1.89
CA HIS A 50 8.21 9.19 -2.95
C HIS A 50 7.98 7.74 -2.53
N ILE A 51 7.08 7.07 -3.24
CA ILE A 51 6.81 5.63 -3.13
C ILE A 51 7.62 4.92 -4.22
N VAL A 52 8.48 4.00 -3.80
CA VAL A 52 9.31 3.18 -4.68
C VAL A 52 8.82 1.75 -4.55
N LEU A 53 8.38 1.17 -5.68
CA LEU A 53 7.97 -0.20 -5.80
C LEU A 53 8.99 -0.95 -6.66
N ARG A 54 9.47 -2.09 -6.16
CA ARG A 54 10.43 -2.95 -6.85
C ARG A 54 9.96 -4.39 -6.86
N GLY A 55 10.31 -5.09 -7.93
CA GLY A 55 10.02 -6.51 -8.08
C GLY A 55 8.87 -6.75 -9.05
N LYS A 56 8.11 -7.82 -8.82
CA LYS A 56 7.05 -8.26 -9.72
C LYS A 56 5.71 -7.76 -9.25
N ILE A 57 5.30 -6.63 -9.81
CA ILE A 57 4.11 -5.89 -9.40
C ILE A 57 2.97 -6.25 -10.36
N PRO A 58 1.88 -6.85 -9.86
CA PRO A 58 0.74 -7.19 -10.71
C PRO A 58 -0.02 -5.93 -11.13
N SER A 59 -0.68 -6.02 -12.27
CA SER A 59 -1.64 -5.01 -12.72
C SER A 59 -2.77 -4.86 -11.70
N GLY A 60 -3.17 -3.62 -11.40
CA GLY A 60 -4.25 -3.36 -10.45
C GLY A 60 -3.80 -3.36 -8.99
N LEU A 61 -2.50 -3.35 -8.71
CA LEU A 61 -1.99 -3.09 -7.36
C LEU A 61 -2.56 -1.77 -6.84
N MET A 62 -3.18 -1.83 -5.67
CA MET A 62 -3.72 -0.68 -4.98
C MET A 62 -2.80 -0.28 -3.83
N LEU A 63 -2.43 1.00 -3.81
CA LEU A 63 -1.77 1.64 -2.69
C LEU A 63 -2.83 2.25 -1.78
N ARG A 64 -2.85 1.78 -0.54
CA ARG A 64 -3.71 2.30 0.52
C ARG A 64 -2.92 3.35 1.27
N LEU A 65 -3.36 4.60 1.21
CA LEU A 65 -2.59 5.72 1.74
C LEU A 65 -3.31 6.34 2.94
N SER A 66 -2.49 6.88 3.84
CA SER A 66 -2.92 7.62 5.03
C SER A 66 -1.88 8.69 5.32
N ASP A 67 -2.32 9.77 5.96
CA ASP A 67 -1.46 10.87 6.42
C ASP A 67 -0.38 10.42 7.42
N ALA A 68 -0.57 9.25 8.04
CA ALA A 68 0.44 8.62 8.87
C ALA A 68 1.63 8.04 8.08
N LEU A 69 1.50 7.88 6.75
CA LEU A 69 2.54 7.34 5.86
C LEU A 69 3.13 8.40 4.93
N VAL A 70 2.26 9.22 4.31
CA VAL A 70 2.60 10.26 3.33
C VAL A 70 1.66 11.44 3.51
N ASP A 71 2.13 12.66 3.22
CA ASP A 71 1.29 13.85 3.23
C ASP A 71 0.37 13.86 1.98
N LEU A 72 -0.93 13.64 2.19
CA LEU A 72 -1.91 13.58 1.10
C LEU A 72 -2.30 14.97 0.56
N ASP A 73 -1.87 16.06 1.20
CA ASP A 73 -2.07 17.42 0.68
C ASP A 73 -1.00 17.82 -0.35
N ARG A 74 0.06 17.02 -0.46
CA ARG A 74 1.17 17.20 -1.41
C ARG A 74 1.12 16.17 -2.54
N PRO A 75 1.72 16.48 -3.71
CA PRO A 75 1.87 15.49 -4.77
C PRO A 75 2.71 14.31 -4.27
N ILE A 76 2.32 13.10 -4.69
CA ILE A 76 2.99 11.85 -4.37
C ILE A 76 3.57 11.31 -5.67
N ARG A 77 4.87 10.99 -5.64
CA ARG A 77 5.56 10.33 -6.74
C ARG A 77 5.55 8.83 -6.49
N VAL A 78 5.17 8.05 -7.49
CA VAL A 78 5.28 6.58 -7.46
C VAL A 78 6.20 6.15 -8.59
N THR A 79 7.24 5.39 -8.23
CA THR A 79 8.18 4.81 -9.18
C THR A 79 8.12 3.31 -9.09
N MET A 80 7.89 2.66 -10.23
CA MET A 80 7.83 1.22 -10.39
C MET A 80 9.02 0.74 -11.20
N ASN A 81 9.89 -0.08 -10.60
CA ASN A 81 11.09 -0.63 -11.26
C ASN A 81 11.96 0.43 -11.96
N GLY A 82 12.04 1.64 -11.38
CA GLY A 82 12.82 2.76 -11.92
C GLY A 82 12.04 3.72 -12.83
N ALA A 83 10.84 3.36 -13.29
CA ALA A 83 9.99 4.22 -14.10
C ALA A 83 8.95 4.96 -13.24
N GLU A 84 8.77 6.26 -13.45
CA GLU A 84 7.69 7.01 -12.82
C GLU A 84 6.34 6.63 -13.44
N VAL A 85 5.42 6.12 -12.63
CA VAL A 85 4.09 5.69 -13.06
C VAL A 85 2.99 6.62 -12.59
N TYR A 86 3.27 7.43 -11.56
CA TYR A 86 2.32 8.38 -11.00
C TYR A 86 3.04 9.55 -10.35
N HIS A 87 2.52 10.77 -10.53
CA HIS A 87 3.05 11.97 -9.89
C HIS A 87 1.97 13.05 -9.74
N CYS A 88 1.01 12.80 -8.85
CA CYS A 88 -0.12 13.69 -8.60
C CYS A 88 -0.53 13.64 -7.11
N ARG A 89 -1.44 14.52 -6.71
CA ARG A 89 -2.07 14.44 -5.38
C ARG A 89 -3.14 13.35 -5.38
N VAL A 90 -3.14 12.48 -4.37
CA VAL A 90 -4.17 11.45 -4.19
C VAL A 90 -5.24 11.98 -3.21
N PRO A 91 -6.49 12.20 -3.63
CA PRO A 91 -7.51 12.76 -2.75
C PRO A 91 -7.96 11.76 -1.68
N ARG A 92 -8.21 12.28 -0.48
CA ARG A 92 -8.90 11.53 0.57
C ARG A 92 -10.35 11.30 0.15
N THR A 93 -10.86 10.09 0.35
CA THR A 93 -12.24 9.76 -0.01
C THR A 93 -12.93 8.97 1.10
N ALA A 94 -14.21 9.27 1.35
CA ALA A 94 -15.02 8.48 2.28
C ALA A 94 -15.07 7.00 1.88
N ARG A 95 -15.07 6.72 0.56
CA ARG A 95 -15.01 5.36 0.01
C ARG A 95 -13.75 4.61 0.44
N ALA A 96 -12.58 5.24 0.44
CA ALA A 96 -11.33 4.61 0.90
C ALA A 96 -11.36 4.24 2.39
N ILE A 97 -11.95 5.12 3.21
CA ILE A 97 -12.13 4.90 4.65
C ILE A 97 -13.10 3.74 4.89
N GLN A 98 -14.28 3.80 4.27
CA GLN A 98 -15.29 2.75 4.38
C GLN A 98 -14.74 1.40 3.92
N HIS A 99 -14.09 1.35 2.76
CA HIS A 99 -13.46 0.14 2.24
C HIS A 99 -12.44 -0.44 3.23
N SER A 100 -11.61 0.43 3.83
CA SER A 100 -10.64 0.00 4.83
C SER A 100 -11.26 -0.58 6.10
N LEU A 101 -12.30 0.08 6.62
CA LEU A 101 -12.99 -0.33 7.84
C LEU A 101 -13.80 -1.62 7.64
N LEU A 102 -14.36 -1.84 6.44
CA LEU A 102 -15.04 -3.08 6.08
C LEU A 102 -14.08 -4.28 6.04
N GLN A 103 -12.85 -4.08 5.55
CA GLN A 103 -11.84 -5.14 5.52
C GLN A 103 -11.24 -5.40 6.91
N ARG A 104 -11.07 -4.35 7.71
CA ARG A 104 -10.63 -4.44 9.10
C ARG A 104 -11.13 -3.22 9.86
N ALA A 105 -12.00 -3.44 10.85
CA ALA A 105 -12.56 -2.39 11.71
C ALA A 105 -11.53 -1.86 12.73
N ASP A 106 -10.45 -1.27 12.23
CA ASP A 106 -9.32 -0.75 13.00
C ASP A 106 -8.96 0.64 12.47
N GLY A 107 -9.38 1.67 13.21
CA GLY A 107 -9.18 3.07 12.81
C GLY A 107 -7.71 3.47 12.68
N THR A 108 -6.81 2.82 13.43
CA THR A 108 -5.37 3.11 13.37
C THR A 108 -4.71 2.63 12.07
N SER A 109 -5.34 1.65 11.41
CA SER A 109 -4.88 1.01 10.17
C SER A 109 -5.83 1.28 8.98
N ALA A 110 -6.73 2.25 9.12
CA ALA A 110 -7.68 2.63 8.08
C ALA A 110 -7.02 3.61 7.10
N ALA A 111 -7.07 3.28 5.80
CA ALA A 111 -6.59 4.17 4.76
C ALA A 111 -7.64 5.23 4.44
N THR A 112 -7.18 6.44 4.18
CA THR A 112 -8.05 7.58 3.84
C THR A 112 -8.03 7.87 2.34
N ALA A 113 -7.06 7.31 1.61
CA ALA A 113 -6.94 7.40 0.16
C ALA A 113 -6.57 6.03 -0.43
N ILE A 114 -6.98 5.80 -1.67
CA ILE A 114 -6.62 4.61 -2.45
C ILE A 114 -6.14 5.08 -3.82
N LEU A 115 -4.99 4.59 -4.25
CA LEU A 115 -4.45 4.80 -5.59
C LEU A 115 -4.29 3.43 -6.26
N THR A 116 -4.88 3.27 -7.44
CA THR A 116 -4.73 2.06 -8.26
C THR A 116 -3.65 2.30 -9.32
N LEU A 117 -2.75 1.33 -9.48
CA LEU A 117 -1.65 1.34 -10.44
C LEU A 117 -1.87 0.35 -11.58
#